data_AF-A0A7C1XSG3-F1
#
_entry.id   AF-A0A7C1XSG3-F1
#
_cell.length_a   1.000
_cell.length_b   1.000
_cell.length_c   1.000
_cell.angle_alpha   90.00
_cell.angle_beta   90.00
_cell.angle_gamma   90.00
#
_symmetry.space_group_name_H-M   'P 1'
#
loop_
_entity.id
_entity.type
_entity.pdbx_description
1 polymer ?
#
loop_
_entity_poly.entity_id
_entity_poly.type
_entity_poly.pdbx_seq_one_letter_code
_entity_poly.pdbx_strand_id
1 'polypeptide(L)'
;MHNFLLHGLSDKKWLLLVALFSMTPVYAVNNGSISRAQFTTRIEDREPVDQVLVLNNNITTLYFFTDVRNMQGRTVTHIWEYKGQVMAKKRFSIKGPRWRVFSQKELDPSMTGMWTVIVKDDRGWPLAVSVFRYVDRESGEKTAILPVSKK
;
A
#
# COMPACT_ATOMS: atom_id res chain seq x y z
N MET A 1 -3.08 -88.99 -0.98
CA MET A 1 -1.85 -88.33 -0.49
C MET A 1 -0.83 -88.37 -1.62
N HIS A 2 -0.74 -87.31 -2.43
CA HIS A 2 0.35 -87.13 -3.39
C HIS A 2 0.68 -85.65 -3.48
N ASN A 3 1.94 -85.34 -3.20
CA ASN A 3 2.54 -84.03 -3.33
C ASN A 3 3.43 -84.09 -4.58
N PHE A 4 3.28 -83.16 -5.52
CA PHE A 4 4.32 -82.86 -6.50
C PHE A 4 4.29 -81.36 -6.81
N LEU A 5 5.39 -80.70 -6.46
CA LEU A 5 5.72 -79.31 -6.74
C LEU A 5 6.15 -79.18 -8.21
N LEU A 6 5.77 -78.10 -8.90
CA LEU A 6 6.75 -77.18 -9.51
C LEU A 6 6.10 -75.89 -10.05
N HIS A 7 6.42 -74.80 -9.35
CA HIS A 7 6.83 -73.49 -9.85
C HIS A 7 5.98 -72.75 -10.92
N GLY A 8 5.29 -71.70 -10.45
CA GLY A 8 5.18 -70.43 -11.16
C GLY A 8 5.89 -69.34 -10.36
N LEU A 9 7.11 -68.98 -10.77
CA LEU A 9 7.75 -67.72 -10.34
C LEU A 9 6.90 -66.57 -10.92
N SER A 10 6.35 -65.70 -10.08
CA SER A 10 5.91 -64.36 -10.49
C SER A 10 6.75 -63.32 -9.76
N ASP A 11 7.59 -62.66 -10.55
CA ASP A 11 8.66 -61.78 -10.11
C ASP A 11 8.21 -60.56 -9.29
N LYS A 12 9.07 -60.20 -8.33
CA LYS A 12 9.11 -58.92 -7.62
C LYS A 12 9.13 -57.75 -8.60
N LYS A 13 8.40 -56.66 -8.32
CA LYS A 13 8.87 -55.26 -8.41
C LYS A 13 7.75 -54.25 -8.07
N TRP A 14 7.86 -53.70 -6.86
CA TRP A 14 7.63 -52.29 -6.50
C TRP A 14 6.66 -51.48 -7.37
N LEU A 15 5.41 -51.34 -6.93
CA LEU A 15 4.58 -50.19 -7.36
C LEU A 15 4.72 -49.10 -6.30
N LEU A 16 5.74 -48.27 -6.49
CA LEU A 16 5.78 -46.90 -5.97
C LEU A 16 4.50 -46.19 -6.40
N LEU A 17 3.68 -45.77 -5.44
CA LEU A 17 2.74 -44.68 -5.62
C LEU A 17 3.58 -43.42 -5.92
N VAL A 18 3.78 -43.10 -7.20
CA VAL A 18 4.29 -41.79 -7.61
C VAL A 18 3.19 -40.78 -7.28
N ALA A 19 3.32 -40.13 -6.12
CA ALA A 19 2.63 -38.88 -5.87
C ALA A 19 3.14 -37.88 -6.92
N LEU A 20 2.37 -37.68 -8.00
CA LEU A 20 2.59 -36.58 -8.94
C LEU A 20 2.36 -35.28 -8.16
N PHE A 21 3.43 -34.78 -7.55
CA PHE A 21 3.49 -33.44 -7.01
C PHE A 21 3.44 -32.48 -8.21
N SER A 22 2.22 -32.17 -8.62
CA SER A 22 1.95 -31.22 -9.69
C SER A 22 2.42 -29.86 -9.20
N MET A 23 3.66 -29.48 -9.53
CA MET A 23 4.16 -28.13 -9.34
C MET A 23 3.33 -27.21 -10.22
N THR A 24 2.23 -26.69 -9.69
CA THR A 24 1.55 -25.56 -10.31
C THR A 24 2.49 -24.37 -10.21
N PRO A 25 2.87 -23.73 -11.33
CA PRO A 25 3.63 -22.49 -11.25
C PRO A 25 2.75 -21.46 -10.54
N VAL A 26 3.19 -21.01 -9.38
CA VAL A 26 2.61 -19.83 -8.74
C VAL A 26 3.11 -18.64 -9.54
N TYR A 27 2.26 -18.11 -10.43
CA TYR A 27 2.55 -16.82 -11.04
C TYR A 27 2.49 -15.77 -9.93
N ALA A 28 3.61 -15.06 -9.72
CA ALA A 28 3.62 -13.88 -8.89
C ALA A 28 2.65 -12.87 -9.51
N VAL A 29 1.48 -12.71 -8.90
CA VAL A 29 0.55 -11.64 -9.26
C VAL A 29 1.31 -10.32 -9.08
N ASN A 30 1.35 -9.49 -10.12
CA ASN A 30 1.88 -8.14 -10.00
C ASN A 30 0.98 -7.35 -9.04
N ASN A 31 1.33 -7.40 -7.75
CA ASN A 31 0.69 -6.65 -6.70
C ASN A 31 1.19 -5.22 -6.85
N GLY A 32 0.45 -4.39 -7.59
CA GLY A 32 0.81 -3.00 -7.81
C GLY A 32 1.19 -2.25 -6.53
N SER A 33 1.94 -1.17 -6.69
CA SER A 33 2.69 -0.54 -5.61
C SER A 33 2.55 0.98 -5.59
N ILE A 34 3.00 1.59 -4.50
CA ILE A 34 3.09 3.03 -4.36
C ILE A 34 4.57 3.42 -4.45
N SER A 35 4.95 4.07 -5.54
CA SER A 35 6.34 4.49 -5.77
C SER A 35 6.73 5.74 -4.99
N ARG A 36 5.75 6.61 -4.70
CA ARG A 36 5.88 7.78 -3.83
C ARG A 36 4.58 7.99 -3.07
N ALA A 37 4.70 8.37 -1.81
CA ALA A 37 3.61 8.78 -0.93
C ALA A 37 4.12 9.92 -0.05
N GLN A 38 3.51 11.10 -0.14
CA GLN A 38 3.96 12.25 0.65
C GLN A 38 2.84 13.25 0.90
N PHE A 39 2.94 13.93 2.05
CA PHE A 39 2.17 15.13 2.33
C PHE A 39 2.80 16.33 1.65
N THR A 40 1.98 17.24 1.16
CA THR A 40 2.44 18.47 0.52
C THR A 40 1.46 19.61 0.78
N THR A 41 1.97 20.84 0.81
CA THR A 41 1.12 22.03 0.95
C THR A 41 0.30 22.31 -0.30
N ARG A 42 0.75 21.86 -1.47
CA ARG A 42 0.09 22.13 -2.75
C ARG A 42 0.46 21.11 -3.82
N ILE A 43 -0.43 20.97 -4.79
CA ILE A 43 -0.19 20.20 -6.02
C ILE A 43 -0.11 21.17 -7.19
N GLU A 44 0.94 21.05 -8.01
CA GLU A 44 1.16 21.82 -9.23
C GLU A 44 1.59 20.87 -10.34
N ASP A 45 1.02 20.99 -11.54
CA ASP A 45 1.29 20.09 -12.67
C ASP A 45 1.21 18.59 -12.33
N ARG A 46 0.29 18.27 -11.40
CA ARG A 46 0.05 16.92 -10.84
C ARG A 46 1.26 16.34 -10.08
N GLU A 47 2.15 17.18 -9.58
CA GLU A 47 3.24 16.83 -8.67
C GLU A 47 3.08 17.58 -7.33
N PRO A 48 3.55 16.99 -6.22
CA PRO A 48 3.72 17.71 -4.97
C PRO A 48 4.84 18.76 -5.13
N VAL A 49 4.68 19.92 -4.50
CA VAL A 49 5.68 21.00 -4.58
C VAL A 49 6.69 20.95 -3.44
N ASP A 50 6.36 20.22 -2.38
CA ASP A 50 7.17 20.05 -1.18
C ASP A 50 6.84 18.72 -0.47
N GLN A 51 7.55 18.45 0.62
CA GLN A 51 7.27 17.36 1.54
C GLN A 51 7.06 17.92 2.95
N VAL A 52 5.88 17.66 3.51
CA VAL A 52 5.50 18.09 4.87
C VAL A 52 5.75 16.96 5.88
N LEU A 53 6.51 17.25 6.93
CA LEU A 53 6.76 16.34 8.06
C LEU A 53 6.13 16.86 9.36
N VAL A 54 6.24 18.18 9.59
CA VAL A 54 5.62 18.90 10.70
C VAL A 54 4.88 20.09 10.12
N LEU A 55 3.59 20.22 10.43
CA LEU A 55 2.73 21.29 9.95
C LEU A 55 2.16 22.07 11.13
N ASN A 56 2.24 23.39 11.07
CA ASN A 56 1.68 24.29 12.07
C ASN A 56 0.16 24.46 11.83
N ASN A 57 -0.61 24.58 12.91
CA ASN A 57 -2.07 24.66 12.84
C ASN A 57 -2.67 25.96 12.29
N ASN A 58 -1.82 26.90 11.86
CA ASN A 58 -2.23 28.02 11.01
C ASN A 58 -2.47 27.61 9.54
N ILE A 59 -1.94 26.47 9.09
CA ILE A 59 -2.20 25.89 7.77
C ILE A 59 -3.17 24.73 7.95
N THR A 60 -4.43 24.94 7.53
CA THR A 60 -5.49 23.96 7.73
C THR A 60 -5.69 23.03 6.54
N THR A 61 -5.27 23.41 5.34
CA THR A 61 -5.41 22.56 4.15
C THR A 61 -4.12 21.79 3.90
N LEU A 62 -4.20 20.46 3.85
CA LEU A 62 -3.07 19.61 3.50
C LEU A 62 -3.45 18.60 2.41
N TYR A 63 -2.53 18.35 1.49
CA TYR A 63 -2.68 17.36 0.43
C TYR A 63 -1.84 16.13 0.73
N PHE A 64 -2.33 14.97 0.28
CA PHE A 64 -1.59 13.72 0.30
C PHE A 64 -1.54 13.14 -1.12
N PHE A 65 -0.32 13.09 -1.66
CA PHE A 65 -0.02 12.66 -3.02
C PHE A 65 0.46 11.21 -3.05
N THR A 66 0.04 10.46 -4.09
CA THR A 66 0.61 9.15 -4.41
C THR A 66 0.91 8.97 -5.91
N ASP A 67 2.03 8.31 -6.21
CA ASP A 67 2.42 7.86 -7.55
C ASP A 67 2.26 6.32 -7.63
N VAL A 68 1.09 5.88 -8.10
CA VAL A 68 0.64 4.48 -8.13
C VAL A 68 1.19 3.76 -9.35
N ARG A 69 1.63 2.50 -9.19
CA ARG A 69 2.22 1.66 -10.23
C ARG A 69 1.51 0.31 -10.37
N ASN A 70 1.32 -0.15 -11.60
CA ASN A 70 0.81 -1.47 -11.95
C ASN A 70 -0.55 -1.82 -11.30
N MET A 71 -1.44 -0.83 -11.19
CA MET A 71 -2.79 -1.01 -10.63
C MET A 71 -3.89 -0.64 -11.63
N GLN A 72 -3.65 -0.66 -12.95
CA GLN A 72 -4.70 -0.31 -13.90
C GLN A 72 -5.94 -1.21 -13.72
N GLY A 73 -7.13 -0.60 -13.79
CA GLY A 73 -8.40 -1.28 -13.54
C GLY A 73 -8.72 -1.51 -12.06
N ARG A 74 -7.80 -1.22 -11.14
CA ARG A 74 -8.00 -1.39 -9.69
C ARG A 74 -8.34 -0.06 -9.01
N THR A 75 -8.74 -0.15 -7.75
CA THR A 75 -9.00 1.02 -6.89
C THR A 75 -7.92 1.15 -5.81
N VAL A 76 -7.52 2.40 -5.55
CA VAL A 76 -6.71 2.78 -4.38
C VAL A 76 -7.53 3.71 -3.49
N THR A 77 -7.44 3.55 -2.18
CA THR A 77 -8.11 4.41 -1.20
C THR A 77 -7.10 5.08 -0.28
N HIS A 78 -7.13 6.40 -0.19
CA HIS A 78 -6.48 7.16 0.88
C HIS A 78 -7.42 7.21 2.09
N ILE A 79 -6.95 6.76 3.25
CA ILE A 79 -7.68 6.77 4.52
C ILE A 79 -6.94 7.71 5.46
N TRP A 80 -7.55 8.85 5.78
CA TRP A 80 -7.01 9.81 6.75
C TRP A 80 -7.47 9.41 8.15
N GLU A 81 -6.51 9.29 9.06
CA GLU A 81 -6.74 8.91 10.45
C GLU A 81 -6.12 9.93 11.41
N TYR A 82 -6.84 10.22 12.49
CA TYR A 82 -6.37 10.99 13.63
C TYR A 82 -6.66 10.20 14.90
N LYS A 83 -5.62 9.98 15.72
CA LYS A 83 -5.71 9.17 16.96
C LYS A 83 -6.38 7.79 16.73
N GLY A 84 -6.07 7.17 15.58
CA GLY A 84 -6.62 5.86 15.20
C GLY A 84 -8.07 5.87 14.73
N GLN A 85 -8.72 7.03 14.67
CA GLN A 85 -10.07 7.19 14.14
C GLN A 85 -10.03 7.64 12.69
N VAL A 86 -10.86 7.00 11.85
CA VAL A 86 -10.96 7.36 10.43
C VAL A 86 -11.73 8.66 10.27
N MET A 87 -11.05 9.68 9.77
CA MET A 87 -11.60 11.02 9.55
C MET A 87 -12.10 11.22 8.12
N ALA A 88 -11.49 10.56 7.13
CA ALA A 88 -11.92 10.61 5.73
C ALA A 88 -11.43 9.40 4.93
N LYS A 89 -12.18 9.02 3.89
CA LYS A 89 -11.75 8.04 2.89
C LYS A 89 -11.93 8.61 1.49
N LYS A 90 -10.89 8.58 0.66
CA LYS A 90 -10.97 9.00 -0.75
C LYS A 90 -10.53 7.87 -1.66
N ARG A 91 -11.42 7.44 -2.56
CA ARG A 91 -11.19 6.35 -3.52
C ARG A 91 -10.78 6.92 -4.88
N PHE A 92 -9.91 6.19 -5.57
CA PHE A 92 -9.42 6.53 -6.91
C PHE A 92 -9.44 5.28 -7.80
N SER A 93 -10.11 5.38 -8.94
CA SER A 93 -10.03 4.36 -10.00
C SER A 93 -8.78 4.61 -10.84
N ILE A 94 -7.88 3.64 -10.88
CA ILE A 94 -6.59 3.74 -11.55
C ILE A 94 -6.76 3.31 -13.01
N LYS A 95 -6.49 4.20 -13.96
CA LYS A 95 -6.79 3.96 -15.40
C LYS A 95 -5.56 3.66 -16.25
N GLY A 96 -4.37 3.60 -15.66
CA GLY A 96 -3.12 3.36 -16.39
C GLY A 96 -2.05 2.69 -15.54
N PRO A 97 -0.96 2.21 -16.17
CA PRO A 97 0.10 1.46 -15.50
C PRO A 97 0.92 2.33 -14.53
N ARG A 98 0.92 3.65 -14.75
CA ARG A 98 1.36 4.67 -13.80
C ARG A 98 0.25 5.69 -13.64
N TRP A 99 -0.13 6.01 -12.42
CA TRP A 99 -1.20 6.96 -12.15
C TRP A 99 -0.93 7.79 -10.91
N ARG A 100 -0.92 9.11 -11.07
CA ARG A 100 -0.74 10.05 -9.98
C ARG A 100 -2.10 10.53 -9.48
N VAL A 101 -2.33 10.43 -8.17
CA VAL A 101 -3.55 10.89 -7.51
C VAL A 101 -3.19 11.67 -6.25
N PHE A 102 -4.14 12.46 -5.77
CA PHE A 102 -4.03 13.13 -4.49
C PHE A 102 -5.40 13.25 -3.83
N SER A 103 -5.42 13.25 -2.50
CA SER A 103 -6.57 13.69 -1.71
C SER A 103 -6.16 14.91 -0.89
N GLN A 104 -7.13 15.72 -0.48
CA GLN A 104 -6.93 16.83 0.46
C GLN A 104 -7.72 16.56 1.73
N LYS A 105 -7.28 17.18 2.82
CA LYS A 105 -8.01 17.23 4.09
C LYS A 105 -7.93 18.65 4.66
N GLU A 106 -9.09 19.19 5.01
CA GLU A 106 -9.15 20.34 5.91
C GLU A 106 -8.97 19.83 7.35
N LEU A 107 -7.89 20.25 8.00
CA LEU A 107 -7.49 19.90 9.35
C LEU A 107 -8.12 20.91 10.31
N ASP A 108 -8.83 20.40 11.30
CA ASP A 108 -9.30 21.23 12.41
C ASP A 108 -8.07 21.70 13.23
N PRO A 109 -7.86 23.02 13.42
CA PRO A 109 -6.71 23.54 14.16
C PRO A 109 -6.54 23.01 15.59
N SER A 110 -7.62 22.52 16.22
CA SER A 110 -7.60 21.94 17.56
C SER A 110 -7.16 20.48 17.59
N MET A 111 -7.17 19.79 16.45
CA MET A 111 -6.80 18.38 16.33
C MET A 111 -5.29 18.21 16.11
N THR A 112 -4.49 18.81 17.00
CA THR A 112 -3.03 18.71 17.00
C THR A 112 -2.57 17.31 17.43
N GLY A 113 -1.40 16.89 16.94
CA GLY A 113 -0.81 15.59 17.17
C GLY A 113 -0.49 14.84 15.88
N MET A 114 -0.38 13.52 15.98
CA MET A 114 0.00 12.66 14.87
C MET A 114 -1.21 12.36 14.00
N TRP A 115 -1.04 12.58 12.70
CA TRP A 115 -2.01 12.23 11.66
C TRP A 115 -1.41 11.21 10.72
N THR A 116 -2.22 10.24 10.30
CA THR A 116 -1.79 9.14 9.45
C THR A 116 -2.64 9.12 8.18
N VAL A 117 -2.00 8.85 7.04
CA VAL A 117 -2.72 8.39 5.85
C VAL A 117 -2.29 6.97 5.52
N ILE A 118 -3.26 6.07 5.44
CA ILE A 118 -3.07 4.70 4.98
C ILE A 118 -3.59 4.60 3.56
N VAL A 119 -2.75 4.10 2.66
CA VAL A 119 -3.12 3.79 1.28
C VAL A 119 -3.47 2.32 1.21
N LYS A 120 -4.71 1.99 0.85
CA LYS A 120 -5.17 0.60 0.70
C LYS A 120 -5.60 0.30 -0.73
N ASP A 121 -5.39 -0.94 -1.15
CA ASP A 121 -5.98 -1.44 -2.38
C ASP A 121 -7.46 -1.83 -2.20
N ASP A 122 -8.07 -2.32 -3.27
CA ASP A 122 -9.45 -2.80 -3.34
C ASP A 122 -9.75 -4.02 -2.45
N ARG A 123 -8.73 -4.76 -2.00
CA ARG A 123 -8.85 -5.89 -1.06
C ARG A 123 -8.67 -5.44 0.39
N GLY A 124 -8.36 -4.17 0.61
CA GLY A 124 -8.06 -3.62 1.92
C GLY A 124 -6.62 -3.84 2.38
N TRP A 125 -5.73 -4.31 1.49
CA TRP A 125 -4.32 -4.49 1.82
C TRP A 125 -3.60 -3.13 1.88
N PRO A 126 -2.84 -2.82 2.95
CA PRO A 126 -2.08 -1.58 3.02
C PRO A 126 -0.90 -1.61 2.03
N LEU A 127 -0.84 -0.62 1.14
CA LEU A 127 0.23 -0.43 0.17
C LEU A 127 1.27 0.60 0.64
N ALA A 128 0.85 1.58 1.45
CA ALA A 128 1.72 2.58 2.05
C ALA A 128 1.08 3.17 3.32
N VAL A 129 1.92 3.62 4.24
CA VAL A 129 1.53 4.37 5.44
C VAL A 129 2.42 5.59 5.52
N SER A 130 1.83 6.75 5.74
CA SER A 130 2.57 8.01 5.90
C SER A 130 2.01 8.79 7.08
N VAL A 131 2.90 9.48 7.79
CA VAL A 131 2.56 10.20 9.01
C VAL A 131 3.10 11.63 8.93
N PHE A 132 2.36 12.60 9.46
CA PHE A 132 2.86 13.94 9.74
C PHE A 132 2.42 14.38 11.14
N ARG A 133 3.14 15.34 11.71
CA ARG A 133 2.79 15.95 12.99
C ARG A 133 2.12 17.29 12.76
N TYR A 134 0.93 17.49 13.32
CA TYR A 134 0.22 18.75 13.32
C TYR A 134 0.40 19.45 14.67
N VAL A 135 1.01 20.62 14.70
CA VAL A 135 1.46 21.26 15.94
C VAL A 135 0.75 22.58 16.15
N ASP A 136 0.49 22.89 17.42
CA ASP A 136 0.01 24.21 17.80
C ASP A 136 1.06 25.25 17.47
N ARG A 137 0.67 26.36 16.84
CA ARG A 137 1.56 27.47 16.54
C ARG A 137 2.24 28.07 17.75
N GLU A 138 1.63 27.95 18.92
CA GLU A 138 2.11 28.52 20.17
C GLU A 138 3.05 27.56 20.91
N SER A 139 3.19 26.31 20.44
CA SER A 139 4.07 25.30 21.06
C SER A 139 5.58 25.56 20.91
N GLY A 140 5.97 26.48 20.03
CA GLY A 140 7.37 26.74 19.70
C GLY A 140 8.01 25.71 18.75
N GLU A 141 7.31 24.63 18.39
CA GLU A 141 7.76 23.69 17.36
C GLU A 141 7.65 24.31 15.97
N LYS A 142 8.74 24.24 15.20
CA LYS A 142 8.82 24.80 13.86
C LYS A 142 8.24 23.83 12.83
N THR A 143 7.58 24.40 11.81
CA THR A 143 7.16 23.68 10.61
C THR A 143 8.39 23.07 9.91
N ALA A 144 8.25 21.83 9.44
CA ALA A 144 9.27 21.14 8.66
C ALA A 144 8.68 20.79 7.29
N ILE A 145 8.94 21.69 6.33
CA ILE A 145 8.55 21.56 4.93
C ILE A 145 9.82 21.53 4.09
N LEU A 146 10.07 20.42 3.43
CA LEU A 146 11.25 20.21 2.60
C LEU A 146 10.91 20.54 1.14
N PRO A 147 11.68 21.39 0.45
CA PRO A 147 11.46 21.65 -0.96
C PRO A 147 11.71 20.38 -1.78
N VAL A 148 10.99 20.22 -2.89
CA VAL A 148 11.30 19.14 -3.83
C VAL A 148 12.69 19.38 -4.42
N SER A 149 13.57 18.39 -4.30
CA SER A 149 14.87 18.41 -4.97
C SER A 149 14.65 18.53 -6.49
N LYS A 150 15.16 19.61 -7.10
CA LYS A 150 15.18 19.73 -8.56
C LYS A 150 16.08 18.63 -9.10
N LYS A 151 15.51 17.75 -9.92
CA LYS A 151 16.30 16.84 -10.76
C LYS A 151 16.92 17.58 -11.93
#